data_AF-A0A6N7V7C6-F1
#
_entry.id   AF-A0A6N7V7C6-F1
#
_cell.length_a   1.000
_cell.length_b   1.000
_cell.length_c   1.000
_cell.angle_alpha   90.00
_cell.angle_beta   90.00
_cell.angle_gamma   90.00
#
_symmetry.space_group_name_H-M   'P 1'
#
loop_
_entity.id
_entity.type
_entity.pdbx_description
1 polymer ?
#
loop_
_entity_poly.entity_id
_entity_poly.type
_entity_poly.pdbx_seq_one_letter_code
_entity_poly.pdbx_strand_id
1 'polypeptide(L)' 'MDALRDQARELLGPDAHVVEAPAGGVTATLGSRSVDLSLPALADAALERHAGEVRSLWQE' A
#
# COMPACT_ATOMS: atom_id res chain seq x y z
N MET A 1 -5.57 -6.08 10.91
CA MET A 1 -6.00 -6.12 9.49
C MET A 1 -7.09 -5.10 9.18
N ASP A 2 -7.92 -4.73 10.15
CA ASP A 2 -9.05 -3.80 9.94
C ASP A 2 -8.60 -2.42 9.45
N ALA A 3 -7.56 -1.84 10.04
CA ALA A 3 -7.03 -0.55 9.58
C ALA A 3 -6.64 -0.52 8.08
N LEU A 4 -6.06 -1.61 7.56
CA LEU A 4 -5.73 -1.70 6.13
C LEU A 4 -6.97 -1.85 5.26
N ARG A 5 -7.98 -2.57 5.74
CA ARG A 5 -9.28 -2.72 5.05
C ARG A 5 -10.02 -1.39 5.02
N ASP A 6 -9.98 -0.63 6.09
CA ASP A 6 -10.61 0.69 6.18
C ASP A 6 -9.88 1.70 5.28
N GLN A 7 -8.55 1.70 5.29
CA GLN A 7 -7.76 2.53 4.37
C GLN A 7 -8.07 2.21 2.89
N ALA A 8 -8.22 0.92 2.55
CA ALA A 8 -8.58 0.52 1.20
C ALA A 8 -9.94 1.09 0.77
N ARG A 9 -10.92 1.08 1.69
CA ARG A 9 -12.25 1.66 1.46
C ARG A 9 -12.24 3.18 1.41
N GLU A 10 -11.38 3.84 2.17
CA GLU A 10 -11.19 5.28 2.08
C GLU A 10 -10.63 5.68 0.71
N LEU A 11 -9.69 4.91 0.17
CA LEU A 11 -9.05 5.20 -1.13
C LEU A 11 -9.94 4.87 -2.33
N LEU A 12 -10.64 3.72 -2.31
CA LEU A 12 -11.43 3.26 -3.44
C LEU A 12 -12.92 3.59 -3.33
N GLY A 13 -13.46 3.60 -2.12
CA GLY A 13 -14.88 3.72 -1.82
C GLY A 13 -15.39 2.59 -0.91
N PRO A 14 -16.54 2.78 -0.25
CA PRO A 14 -17.08 1.83 0.73
C PRO A 14 -17.36 0.44 0.15
N ASP A 15 -17.70 0.36 -1.13
CA ASP A 15 -18.04 -0.89 -1.84
C ASP A 15 -16.81 -1.64 -2.39
N ALA A 16 -15.60 -1.21 -2.04
CA ALA A 16 -14.39 -1.87 -2.50
C ALA A 16 -14.36 -3.34 -2.04
N HIS A 17 -14.09 -4.24 -2.99
CA HIS A 17 -13.87 -5.65 -2.68
C HIS A 17 -12.45 -5.82 -2.15
N VAL A 18 -12.32 -6.06 -0.84
CA VAL A 18 -11.03 -6.17 -0.13
C VAL A 18 -10.73 -7.64 0.18
N VAL A 19 -9.55 -8.10 -0.24
CA VAL A 19 -9.06 -9.47 -0.01
C VAL A 19 -7.69 -9.44 0.65
N GLU A 20 -7.35 -10.51 1.37
CA GLU A 20 -6.03 -10.66 1.98
C GLU A 20 -5.00 -11.04 0.91
N ALA A 21 -3.83 -10.40 0.96
CA ALA A 21 -2.74 -10.73 0.07
C ALA A 21 -1.94 -11.93 0.62
N PRO A 22 -1.47 -12.86 -0.24
CA PRO A 22 -0.71 -14.03 0.21
C PRO A 22 0.56 -13.68 1.01
N ALA A 23 1.19 -12.55 0.72
CA ALA A 23 2.37 -12.04 1.42
C ALA A 23 2.03 -11.19 2.66
N GLY A 24 0.76 -11.13 3.07
CA GLY A 24 0.25 -10.27 4.13
C GLY A 24 -0.19 -8.89 3.63
N GLY A 25 -1.05 -8.24 4.41
CA GLY A 25 -1.74 -7.01 3.99
C GLY A 25 -2.96 -7.31 3.12
N VAL A 26 -3.44 -6.32 2.36
CA VAL A 26 -4.67 -6.46 1.56
C VAL A 26 -4.52 -5.88 0.17
N THR A 27 -5.24 -6.44 -0.80
CA THR A 27 -5.51 -5.77 -2.07
C THR A 27 -7.00 -5.45 -2.15
N ALA A 28 -7.34 -4.37 -2.85
CA ALA A 28 -8.72 -3.99 -3.05
C ALA A 28 -9.00 -3.53 -4.47
N THR A 29 -10.22 -3.80 -4.93
CA THR A 29 -10.70 -3.43 -6.27
C THR A 29 -12.09 -2.80 -6.20
N LEU A 30 -12.35 -1.84 -7.09
CA LEU A 30 -13.68 -1.28 -7.35
C LEU A 30 -13.80 -0.95 -8.83
N GLY A 31 -14.49 -1.82 -9.58
CA GLY A 31 -14.58 -1.74 -11.04
C GLY A 31 -13.19 -1.82 -11.69
N SER A 32 -12.78 -0.76 -12.38
CA SER A 32 -11.46 -0.65 -13.03
C SER A 32 -10.35 -0.08 -12.13
N ARG A 33 -10.68 0.29 -10.88
CA ARG A 33 -9.71 0.85 -9.93
C ARG A 33 -9.22 -0.24 -8.98
N SER A 34 -7.95 -0.20 -8.64
CA SER A 34 -7.35 -1.09 -7.64
C SER A 34 -6.39 -0.33 -6.76
N VAL A 35 -6.21 -0.80 -5.53
CA VAL A 35 -5.14 -0.38 -4.63
C VAL A 35 -4.47 -1.63 -4.05
N ASP A 36 -3.15 -1.58 -3.99
CA ASP A 36 -2.33 -2.61 -3.36
C ASP A 36 -1.78 -2.08 -2.04
N LEU A 37 -2.27 -2.66 -0.94
CA LEU A 37 -1.80 -2.41 0.43
C LEU A 37 -1.20 -3.72 1.00
N SER A 38 -0.62 -4.55 0.14
CA SER A 38 0.17 -5.71 0.57
C SER A 38 1.45 -5.26 1.27
N LEU A 39 1.97 -6.08 2.18
CA LEU A 39 3.19 -5.74 2.93
C LEU A 39 4.40 -5.46 2.02
N PRO A 40 4.64 -6.21 0.91
CA PRO A 40 5.69 -5.84 -0.04
C PRO A 40 5.49 -4.46 -0.67
N ALA A 41 4.28 -4.15 -1.15
CA ALA A 41 3.98 -2.85 -1.76
C ALA A 41 4.16 -1.70 -0.76
N LEU A 42 3.75 -1.89 0.50
CA LEU A 42 3.95 -0.91 1.58
C LEU A 42 5.43 -0.75 1.95
N ALA A 43 6.21 -1.84 1.96
CA ALA A 43 7.65 -1.78 2.20
C ALA A 43 8.35 -0.98 1.10
N ASP A 44 8.04 -1.26 -0.17
CA ASP A 44 8.60 -0.54 -1.32
C ASP A 44 8.23 0.94 -1.26
N ALA A 45 6.97 1.28 -0.98
CA ALA A 45 6.54 2.66 -0.84
C ALA A 45 7.22 3.39 0.33
N ALA A 46 7.44 2.70 1.45
CA ALA A 46 8.16 3.25 2.59
C ALA A 46 9.63 3.51 2.25
N LEU A 47 10.30 2.57 1.57
CA LEU A 47 11.68 2.72 1.12
C LEU A 47 11.82 3.86 0.10
N GLU A 48 10.93 3.96 -0.88
CA GLU A 48 10.95 5.03 -1.88
C GLU A 48 10.79 6.41 -1.23
N ARG A 49 9.94 6.53 -0.20
CA ARG A 49 9.78 7.77 0.56
C ARG A 49 11.09 8.25 1.19
N HIS A 50 11.96 7.32 1.60
CA HIS A 50 13.24 7.61 2.23
C HIS A 50 14.43 7.60 1.25
N ALA A 51 14.21 7.21 -0.02
CA ALA A 51 15.28 7.07 -1.00
C ALA A 51 15.99 8.41 -1.30
N GLY A 52 15.26 9.53 -1.27
CA GLY A 52 15.84 10.87 -1.43
C GLY A 52 16.78 11.26 -0.28
N GLU A 53 16.40 10.96 0.96
CA GLU A 53 17.20 11.24 2.16
C GLU A 53 18.45 10.35 2.21
N VAL A 54 18.32 9.05 1.93
CA VAL A 54 19.44 8.10 1.91
C VAL A 54 20.45 8.45 0.81
N ARG A 55 19.98 8.89 -0.36
CA ARG A 55 20.87 9.32 -1.44
C ARG A 55 21.76 10.48 -1.01
N SER A 56 21.25 11.42 -0.21
CA SER A 56 22.04 12.55 0.31
C SER A 56 23.20 12.05 1.17
N LEU A 57 22.96 11.07 2.04
CA LEU A 57 23.95 10.58 2.99
C LEU A 57 25.13 9.86 2.32
N TRP A 58 24.91 9.19 1.19
CA TRP A 58 25.95 8.43 0.47
C TRP A 58 26.75 9.28 -0.53
N GLN A 59 26.41 10.54 -0.69
CA GLN A 59 27.16 11.50 -1.52
C GLN A 59 28.13 12.34 -0.68
N GLU A 60 28.25 12.05 0.61
CA GLU A 60 29.22 12.64 1.55
C GLU A 60 30.43 11.73 1.77
#